data_AF-E3K7D8-F1
#
_entry.id   AF-E3K7D8-F1
#
_cell.length_a   1.000
_cell.length_b   1.000
_cell.length_c   1.000
_cell.angle_alpha   90.00
_cell.angle_beta   90.00
_cell.angle_gamma   90.00
#
_symmetry.space_group_name_H-M   'P 1'
#
loop_
_entity.id
_entity.type
_entity.pdbx_description
1 polymer ?
#
loop_
_entity_poly.entity_id
_entity_poly.type
_entity_poly.pdbx_seq_one_letter_code
_entity_poly.pdbx_strand_id
1 'polypeptide(L)'
;MDPKLNDLLHWAVENTNRPQAENQTRVASTAVAPVPSSDPIPLSITYNPHESSQVQAPTAPSKKLDTGVLDAILGRTDAVRMREAMGIFEDPNKPIQERCNAGEELEDLIQDLDNANDMEVLGFWPKLITLLESNPSGSDENDLIKFHTCWICGTAVQNNPKSQIAFLKRDPLPTILEILCHASEATQAKAMYCLSSTLKHAPEETQVMKKFSEAHGWEALHDCLRGPSMTLRRKTVFLINTLVLEESLDLEELRSAGLLNTLIASLSPSRAIPAGKDGDLSSQDED
;
A
#
# COMPACT_ATOMS: atom_id res chain seq x y z
N MET A 1 -4.69 21.79 -39.47
CA MET A 1 -5.40 20.51 -39.32
C MET A 1 -4.59 19.45 -40.01
N ASP A 2 -4.25 18.37 -39.30
CA ASP A 2 -3.37 17.32 -39.80
C ASP A 2 -4.02 16.53 -40.94
N PRO A 3 -3.38 16.40 -42.12
CA PRO A 3 -3.93 15.66 -43.25
C PRO A 3 -4.21 14.18 -42.94
N LYS A 4 -3.44 13.59 -42.00
CA LYS A 4 -3.62 12.21 -41.54
C LYS A 4 -4.94 11.96 -40.80
N LEU A 5 -5.52 13.00 -40.18
CA LEU A 5 -6.78 12.85 -39.42
C LEU A 5 -7.99 12.80 -40.35
N ASN A 6 -7.90 13.49 -41.50
CA ASN A 6 -8.95 13.48 -42.51
C ASN A 6 -9.03 12.11 -43.23
N ASP A 7 -7.88 11.50 -43.50
CA ASP A 7 -7.82 10.17 -44.13
C ASP A 7 -8.44 9.08 -43.22
N LEU A 8 -8.25 9.20 -41.90
CA LEU A 8 -8.84 8.32 -40.89
C LEU A 8 -10.37 8.47 -40.79
N LEU A 9 -10.88 9.70 -40.92
CA LEU A 9 -12.31 9.99 -40.93
C LEU A 9 -12.99 9.46 -42.20
N HIS A 10 -12.35 9.60 -43.36
CA HIS A 10 -12.87 9.06 -44.62
C HIS A 10 -12.97 7.53 -44.60
N TRP A 11 -11.95 6.84 -44.07
CA TRP A 11 -11.97 5.38 -43.95
C TRP A 11 -13.09 4.88 -43.03
N ALA A 12 -13.34 5.55 -41.90
CA ALA A 12 -14.38 5.16 -40.95
C ALA A 12 -15.79 5.29 -41.54
N VAL A 13 -16.02 6.30 -42.38
CA VAL A 13 -17.31 6.53 -43.05
C VAL A 13 -17.58 5.46 -44.12
N GLU A 14 -16.56 5.03 -44.86
CA GLU A 14 -16.70 4.00 -45.91
C GLU A 14 -17.05 2.61 -45.36
N ASN A 15 -16.59 2.27 -44.15
CA ASN A 15 -16.76 0.93 -43.59
C ASN A 15 -17.95 0.75 -42.63
N THR A 16 -18.72 1.80 -42.35
CA THR A 16 -19.81 1.72 -41.35
C THR A 16 -21.16 1.26 -41.92
N ASN A 17 -21.38 1.27 -43.25
CA ASN A 17 -22.69 0.95 -43.84
C ASN A 17 -22.62 -0.12 -44.94
N ARG A 18 -22.39 -1.38 -44.56
CA ARG A 18 -22.67 -2.55 -45.44
C ARG A 18 -23.71 -3.47 -44.79
N PRO A 19 -24.95 -3.56 -45.30
CA PRO A 19 -25.94 -4.48 -44.78
C PRO A 19 -25.66 -5.91 -45.26
N GLN A 20 -25.57 -6.87 -44.34
CA GLN A 20 -25.64 -8.30 -44.65
C GLN A 20 -27.08 -8.68 -44.97
N ALA A 21 -27.31 -9.13 -46.21
CA ALA A 21 -28.58 -9.67 -46.67
C ALA A 21 -28.75 -11.13 -46.22
N GLU A 22 -29.85 -11.35 -45.48
CA GLU A 22 -30.80 -12.47 -45.53
C GLU A 22 -30.35 -13.87 -45.96
N ASN A 23 -30.66 -14.86 -45.11
CA ASN A 23 -31.49 -15.96 -45.59
C ASN A 23 -32.45 -16.44 -44.49
N GLN A 24 -33.75 -16.31 -44.77
CA GLN A 24 -34.87 -16.77 -43.95
C GLN A 24 -35.19 -18.24 -44.28
N THR A 25 -35.62 -19.03 -43.29
CA THR A 25 -36.88 -19.78 -43.44
C THR A 25 -37.48 -20.12 -42.08
N ARG A 26 -38.75 -19.75 -41.91
CA ARG A 26 -39.61 -19.93 -40.73
C ARG A 26 -40.74 -20.87 -41.11
N VAL A 27 -41.09 -21.83 -40.25
CA VAL A 27 -42.43 -22.47 -40.23
C VAL A 27 -42.85 -22.74 -38.78
N ALA A 28 -44.15 -22.63 -38.51
CA ALA A 28 -44.73 -22.38 -37.19
C ALA A 28 -45.62 -23.53 -36.65
N SER A 29 -45.71 -23.58 -35.31
CA SER A 29 -46.86 -23.88 -34.43
C SER A 29 -47.49 -25.29 -34.19
N THR A 30 -47.63 -25.56 -32.87
CA THR A 30 -48.76 -26.13 -32.06
C THR A 30 -48.94 -27.64 -31.74
N ALA A 31 -48.87 -27.93 -30.42
CA ALA A 31 -49.74 -28.74 -29.52
C ALA A 31 -49.48 -30.25 -29.17
N VAL A 32 -49.02 -30.47 -27.92
CA VAL A 32 -49.41 -31.37 -26.79
C VAL A 32 -49.74 -32.90 -26.93
N ALA A 33 -48.81 -33.74 -26.40
CA ALA A 33 -48.88 -34.99 -25.57
C ALA A 33 -49.52 -36.31 -26.11
N PRO A 34 -49.21 -37.55 -25.56
CA PRO A 34 -48.37 -37.93 -24.40
C PRO A 34 -47.33 -39.08 -24.64
N VAL A 35 -46.56 -39.36 -23.59
CA VAL A 35 -45.38 -40.27 -23.45
C VAL A 35 -45.77 -41.78 -23.41
N PRO A 36 -44.87 -42.70 -23.80
CA PRO A 36 -44.32 -43.60 -22.78
C PRO A 36 -42.80 -43.86 -22.88
N SER A 37 -42.27 -44.21 -21.71
CA SER A 37 -40.91 -44.48 -21.23
C SER A 37 -40.04 -45.49 -22.00
N SER A 38 -38.74 -45.18 -22.18
CA SER A 38 -37.61 -46.13 -21.98
C SER A 38 -36.26 -45.38 -21.86
N ASP A 39 -35.36 -45.94 -21.05
CA ASP A 39 -34.08 -45.40 -20.52
C ASP A 39 -32.96 -45.10 -21.56
N PRO A 40 -31.87 -44.38 -21.18
CA PRO A 40 -31.03 -43.63 -22.11
C PRO A 40 -29.88 -44.43 -22.72
N ILE A 41 -29.64 -44.25 -24.01
CA ILE A 41 -28.46 -44.72 -24.75
C ILE A 41 -27.48 -43.55 -24.92
N PRO A 42 -26.19 -43.68 -24.58
CA PRO A 42 -25.21 -42.61 -24.77
C PRO A 42 -24.84 -42.44 -26.25
N LEU A 43 -24.83 -41.18 -26.71
CA LEU A 43 -24.38 -40.79 -28.04
C LEU A 43 -22.85 -40.89 -28.13
N SER A 44 -22.34 -41.94 -28.78
CA SER A 44 -20.95 -42.04 -29.19
C SER A 44 -20.75 -41.43 -30.59
N ILE A 45 -20.18 -40.22 -30.66
CA ILE A 45 -19.71 -39.64 -31.93
C ILE A 45 -18.32 -40.21 -32.23
N THR A 46 -18.25 -41.11 -33.21
CA THR A 46 -16.97 -41.60 -33.76
C THR A 46 -16.47 -40.57 -34.78
N TYR A 47 -15.39 -39.86 -34.45
CA TYR A 47 -14.71 -38.95 -35.37
C TYR A 47 -13.69 -39.73 -36.19
N ASN A 48 -13.87 -39.76 -37.52
CA ASN A 48 -12.93 -40.35 -38.46
C ASN A 48 -12.30 -39.19 -39.28
N PRO A 49 -11.02 -38.83 -39.05
CA PRO A 49 -10.41 -37.73 -39.78
C PRO A 49 -10.08 -38.17 -41.21
N HIS A 50 -10.72 -37.55 -42.19
CA HIS A 50 -10.25 -37.59 -43.56
C HIS A 50 -8.94 -36.81 -43.68
N GLU A 51 -7.92 -37.48 -44.20
CA GLU A 51 -6.63 -36.92 -44.62
C GLU A 51 -6.82 -35.63 -45.42
N SER A 52 -6.19 -34.57 -44.95
CA SER A 52 -6.01 -33.34 -45.73
C SER A 52 -4.53 -32.96 -45.63
N SER A 53 -3.88 -32.99 -46.79
CA SER A 53 -2.46 -32.77 -47.01
C SER A 53 -1.92 -31.57 -46.26
N GLN A 54 -0.84 -31.79 -45.49
CA GLN A 54 -0.09 -30.74 -44.81
C GLN A 54 0.51 -29.78 -45.84
N VAL A 55 0.00 -28.56 -45.89
CA VAL A 55 0.76 -27.41 -46.38
C VAL A 55 1.45 -26.81 -45.16
N GLN A 56 2.75 -27.07 -45.02
CA GLN A 56 3.59 -26.40 -44.01
C GLN A 56 3.66 -24.91 -44.35
N ALA A 57 2.91 -24.10 -43.60
CA ALA A 57 3.21 -22.68 -43.48
C ALA A 57 4.55 -22.52 -42.74
N PRO A 58 5.50 -21.70 -43.22
CA PRO A 58 6.74 -21.48 -42.51
C PRO A 58 6.43 -20.82 -41.16
N THR A 59 6.78 -21.51 -40.07
CA THR A 59 6.79 -20.93 -38.72
C THR A 59 7.83 -19.84 -38.68
N ALA A 60 7.43 -18.61 -38.98
CA ALA A 60 8.26 -17.45 -38.72
C ALA A 60 8.56 -17.42 -37.21
N PRO A 61 9.83 -17.24 -36.79
CA PRO A 61 10.15 -17.08 -35.38
C PRO A 61 9.37 -15.88 -34.86
N SER A 62 8.60 -16.07 -33.78
CA SER A 62 7.91 -14.98 -33.10
C SER A 62 8.95 -13.91 -32.78
N LYS A 63 8.92 -12.78 -33.50
CA LYS A 63 9.77 -11.63 -33.19
C LYS A 63 9.47 -11.27 -31.74
N LYS A 64 10.44 -11.51 -30.85
CA LYS A 64 10.39 -11.00 -29.48
C LYS A 64 10.18 -9.50 -29.61
N LEU A 65 9.03 -9.02 -29.12
CA LEU A 65 8.74 -7.60 -29.09
C LEU A 65 9.85 -6.93 -28.27
N ASP A 66 10.47 -5.90 -28.85
CA ASP A 66 11.55 -5.17 -28.19
C ASP A 66 10.99 -4.47 -26.96
N THR A 67 11.52 -4.81 -25.79
CA THR A 67 11.12 -4.21 -24.50
C THR A 67 11.20 -2.69 -24.55
N GLY A 68 12.21 -2.12 -25.24
CA GLY A 68 12.33 -0.68 -25.39
C GLY A 68 11.21 -0.04 -26.22
N VAL A 69 10.65 -0.76 -27.20
CA VAL A 69 9.52 -0.30 -28.00
C VAL A 69 8.20 -0.42 -27.22
N LEU A 70 8.06 -1.48 -26.41
CA LEU A 70 6.90 -1.64 -25.53
C LEU A 70 6.85 -0.56 -24.46
N ASP A 71 7.98 -0.24 -23.82
CA ASP A 71 8.08 0.83 -22.82
C ASP A 71 7.82 2.21 -23.43
N ALA A 72 8.22 2.43 -24.70
CA ALA A 72 7.95 3.67 -25.41
C ALA A 72 6.47 3.85 -25.80
N ILE A 73 5.74 2.75 -25.98
CA ILE A 73 4.31 2.76 -26.35
C ILE A 73 3.40 2.75 -25.12
N LEU A 74 3.75 1.99 -24.08
CA LEU A 74 2.95 1.77 -22.87
C LEU A 74 3.36 2.66 -21.69
N GLY A 75 4.51 3.34 -21.79
CA GLY A 75 5.14 4.02 -20.67
C GLY A 75 5.95 3.05 -19.80
N ARG A 76 6.74 3.58 -18.86
CA ARG A 76 7.41 2.75 -17.84
C ARG A 76 6.36 2.21 -16.88
N THR A 77 6.41 0.91 -16.60
CA THR A 77 5.58 0.30 -15.55
C THR A 77 5.96 0.83 -14.17
N ASP A 78 5.00 0.96 -13.26
CA ASP A 78 5.27 1.40 -11.89
C ASP A 78 6.24 0.47 -11.16
N ALA A 79 6.17 -0.85 -11.36
CA ALA A 79 7.14 -1.79 -10.79
C ALA A 79 8.61 -1.50 -11.20
N VAL A 80 8.83 -0.93 -12.38
CA VAL A 80 10.18 -0.48 -12.82
C VAL A 80 10.56 0.81 -12.09
N ARG A 81 9.66 1.79 -12.04
CA ARG A 81 9.88 3.07 -11.34
C ARG A 81 10.16 2.85 -9.85
N MET A 82 9.39 1.98 -9.21
CA MET A 82 9.57 1.55 -7.82
C MET A 82 10.97 0.95 -7.58
N ARG A 83 11.45 0.10 -8.49
CA ARG A 83 12.81 -0.49 -8.39
C ARG A 83 13.91 0.55 -8.56
N GLU A 84 13.74 1.48 -9.50
CA GLU A 84 14.68 2.59 -9.70
C GLU A 84 14.74 3.49 -8.45
N ALA A 85 13.57 3.88 -7.93
CA ALA A 85 13.45 4.70 -6.74
C ALA A 85 14.05 4.03 -5.49
N MET A 86 13.70 2.75 -5.23
CA MET A 86 14.26 1.98 -4.11
C MET A 86 15.78 1.85 -4.23
N GLY A 87 16.30 1.60 -5.43
CA GLY A 87 17.74 1.47 -5.68
C GLY A 87 18.53 2.75 -5.41
N ILE A 88 17.97 3.92 -5.75
CA ILE A 88 18.58 5.22 -5.42
C ILE A 88 18.46 5.48 -3.92
N PHE A 89 17.29 5.23 -3.32
CA PHE A 89 17.03 5.51 -1.91
C PHE A 89 17.95 4.71 -0.97
N GLU A 90 18.21 3.43 -1.27
CA GLU A 90 19.07 2.58 -0.43
C GLU A 90 20.57 2.80 -0.63
N ASP A 91 21.01 3.42 -1.72
CA ASP A 91 22.43 3.55 -2.04
C ASP A 91 23.11 4.63 -1.17
N PRO A 92 23.99 4.26 -0.22
CA PRO A 92 24.66 5.21 0.65
C PRO A 92 25.67 6.11 -0.08
N ASN A 93 26.01 5.81 -1.34
CA ASN A 93 26.92 6.63 -2.14
C ASN A 93 26.21 7.76 -2.89
N LYS A 94 24.86 7.75 -2.89
CA LYS A 94 24.07 8.82 -3.49
C LYS A 94 23.97 10.02 -2.54
N PRO A 95 24.01 11.26 -3.06
CA PRO A 95 23.77 12.44 -2.25
C PRO A 95 22.45 12.33 -1.50
N ILE A 96 22.42 12.74 -0.22
CA ILE A 96 21.21 12.62 0.62
C ILE A 96 19.96 13.20 -0.05
N GLN A 97 20.07 14.34 -0.73
CA GLN A 97 18.94 14.93 -1.45
C GLN A 97 18.40 14.04 -2.57
N GLU A 98 19.27 13.37 -3.34
CA GLU A 98 18.86 12.44 -4.39
C GLU A 98 18.13 11.23 -3.80
N ARG A 99 18.62 10.75 -2.65
CA ARG A 99 17.99 9.66 -1.89
C ARG A 99 16.62 10.07 -1.37
N CYS A 100 16.49 11.23 -0.74
CA CYS A 100 15.21 11.74 -0.24
C CYS A 100 14.18 11.89 -1.37
N ASN A 101 14.57 12.48 -2.50
CA ASN A 101 13.69 12.59 -3.67
C ASN A 101 13.22 11.21 -4.18
N ALA A 102 14.12 10.22 -4.19
CA ALA A 102 13.75 8.86 -4.56
C ALA A 102 12.84 8.18 -3.53
N GLY A 103 13.02 8.50 -2.24
CA GLY A 103 12.10 8.06 -1.18
C GLY A 103 10.70 8.66 -1.32
N GLU A 104 10.59 9.94 -1.71
CA GLU A 104 9.32 10.61 -2.03
C GLU A 104 8.64 9.99 -3.26
N GLU A 105 9.38 9.79 -4.35
CA GLU A 105 8.85 9.12 -5.55
C GLU A 105 8.33 7.70 -5.24
N LEU A 106 9.07 6.94 -4.41
CA LEU A 106 8.61 5.62 -3.98
C LEU A 106 7.34 5.72 -3.14
N GLU A 107 7.24 6.70 -2.24
CA GLU A 107 6.05 6.93 -1.41
C GLU A 107 4.83 7.31 -2.26
N ASP A 108 4.98 8.17 -3.27
CA ASP A 108 3.90 8.54 -4.17
C ASP A 108 3.38 7.33 -4.97
N LEU A 109 4.28 6.47 -5.45
CA LEU A 109 3.92 5.26 -6.20
C LEU A 109 3.12 4.25 -5.37
N ILE A 110 3.48 4.08 -4.10
CA ILE A 110 2.87 3.10 -3.19
C ILE A 110 1.63 3.63 -2.46
N GLN A 111 1.17 4.85 -2.77
CA GLN A 111 -0.20 5.28 -2.47
C GLN A 111 -1.22 4.43 -3.23
N ASP A 112 -0.83 3.85 -4.38
CA ASP A 112 -1.60 2.80 -5.04
C ASP A 112 -1.45 1.46 -4.29
N LEU A 113 -2.58 0.83 -3.96
CA LEU A 113 -2.59 -0.39 -3.14
C LEU A 113 -1.98 -1.60 -3.86
N ASP A 114 -2.08 -1.68 -5.18
CA ASP A 114 -1.47 -2.79 -5.92
C ASP A 114 0.07 -2.63 -5.92
N ASN A 115 0.56 -1.42 -6.14
CA ASN A 115 1.99 -1.10 -5.99
C ASN A 115 2.49 -1.39 -4.57
N ALA A 116 1.75 -0.98 -3.53
CA ALA A 116 2.10 -1.28 -2.14
C ALA A 116 2.18 -2.80 -1.87
N ASN A 117 1.26 -3.58 -2.42
CA ASN A 117 1.26 -5.04 -2.28
C ASN A 117 2.45 -5.68 -3.02
N ASP A 118 2.85 -5.11 -4.16
CA ASP A 118 3.98 -5.59 -4.95
C ASP A 118 5.33 -5.42 -4.23
N MET A 119 5.42 -4.58 -3.19
CA MET A 119 6.63 -4.43 -2.38
C MET A 119 7.16 -5.74 -1.79
N GLU A 120 6.28 -6.71 -1.48
CA GLU A 120 6.70 -8.04 -1.02
C GLU A 120 7.41 -8.83 -2.11
N VAL A 121 6.83 -8.90 -3.33
CA VAL A 121 7.45 -9.65 -4.44
C VAL A 121 8.67 -8.93 -5.01
N LEU A 122 8.74 -7.61 -4.89
CA LEU A 122 9.91 -6.79 -5.24
C LEU A 122 11.02 -6.86 -4.17
N GLY A 123 10.75 -7.46 -3.01
CA GLY A 123 11.75 -7.68 -1.95
C GLY A 123 12.14 -6.40 -1.20
N PHE A 124 11.22 -5.44 -1.06
CA PHE A 124 11.54 -4.14 -0.47
C PHE A 124 11.55 -4.15 1.06
N TRP A 125 10.72 -4.97 1.72
CA TRP A 125 10.61 -4.95 3.18
C TRP A 125 11.93 -5.14 3.93
N PRO A 126 12.79 -6.14 3.60
CA PRO A 126 14.08 -6.28 4.28
C PRO A 126 15.00 -5.05 4.11
N LYS A 127 14.94 -4.39 2.95
CA LYS A 127 15.72 -3.17 2.67
C LYS A 127 15.23 -2.01 3.52
N LEU A 128 13.91 -1.83 3.61
CA LEU A 128 13.30 -0.80 4.43
C LEU A 128 13.59 -1.00 5.92
N ILE A 129 13.53 -2.24 6.43
CA ILE A 129 13.94 -2.53 7.82
C ILE A 129 15.39 -2.14 8.07
N THR A 130 16.30 -2.52 7.16
CA THR A 130 17.72 -2.13 7.25
C THR A 130 17.89 -0.59 7.29
N LEU A 131 17.09 0.16 6.54
CA LEU A 131 17.12 1.62 6.56
C LEU A 131 16.56 2.21 7.86
N LEU A 132 15.53 1.60 8.46
CA LEU A 132 15.02 1.98 9.80
C LEU A 132 16.06 1.72 10.90
N GLU A 133 16.79 0.61 10.81
CA GLU A 133 17.83 0.21 11.76
C GLU A 133 19.16 0.99 11.59
N SER A 134 19.27 1.82 10.56
CA SER A 134 20.47 2.62 10.34
C SER A 134 20.82 3.48 11.58
N ASN A 135 22.11 3.60 11.87
CA ASN A 135 22.60 3.91 13.22
C ASN A 135 21.91 5.15 13.87
N PRO A 136 21.39 5.02 15.11
CA PRO A 136 20.72 6.11 15.85
C PRO A 136 21.63 7.29 16.21
N SER A 137 22.95 7.14 16.08
CA SER A 137 23.92 8.15 16.53
C SER A 137 24.52 8.91 15.35
N GLY A 138 24.01 10.11 15.08
CA GLY A 138 24.92 11.26 14.92
C GLY A 138 24.87 12.11 13.65
N SER A 139 24.04 11.84 12.63
CA SER A 139 23.94 12.74 11.46
C SER A 139 22.50 13.06 11.08
N ASP A 140 22.26 14.31 10.66
CA ASP A 140 20.98 14.78 10.13
C ASP A 140 20.52 13.94 8.93
N GLU A 141 21.46 13.38 8.16
CA GLU A 141 21.16 12.51 7.02
C GLU A 141 20.51 11.18 7.44
N ASN A 142 20.97 10.55 8.53
CA ASN A 142 20.38 9.30 9.01
C ASN A 142 18.94 9.51 9.50
N ASP A 143 18.66 10.65 10.14
CA ASP A 143 17.31 11.01 10.57
C ASP A 143 16.37 11.20 9.37
N LEU A 144 16.84 11.85 8.29
CA LEU A 144 16.09 11.98 7.03
C LEU A 144 15.79 10.63 6.37
N ILE A 145 16.74 9.70 6.37
CA ILE A 145 16.48 8.35 5.83
C ILE A 145 15.36 7.68 6.65
N LYS A 146 15.44 7.71 7.99
CA LYS A 146 14.39 7.17 8.86
C LYS A 146 13.04 7.85 8.64
N PHE A 147 13.03 9.17 8.44
CA PHE A 147 11.82 9.94 8.12
C PHE A 147 11.12 9.37 6.87
N HIS A 148 11.84 9.27 5.75
CA HIS A 148 11.29 8.78 4.49
C HIS A 148 10.93 7.30 4.58
N THR A 149 11.76 6.48 5.23
CA THR A 149 11.45 5.05 5.41
C THR A 149 10.19 4.83 6.25
N CYS A 150 10.01 5.56 7.36
CA CYS A 150 8.77 5.51 8.14
C CYS A 150 7.55 5.97 7.31
N TRP A 151 7.73 6.98 6.46
CA TRP A 151 6.67 7.48 5.60
C TRP A 151 6.25 6.41 4.57
N ILE A 152 7.19 5.85 3.82
CA ILE A 152 6.95 4.76 2.86
C ILE A 152 6.26 3.58 3.55
N CYS A 153 6.81 3.08 4.67
CA CYS A 153 6.22 1.94 5.38
C CYS A 153 4.81 2.26 5.87
N GLY A 154 4.61 3.44 6.46
CA GLY A 154 3.31 3.88 6.97
C GLY A 154 2.24 4.01 5.89
N THR A 155 2.60 4.47 4.70
CA THR A 155 1.69 4.59 3.56
C THR A 155 1.36 3.19 3.01
N ALA A 156 2.36 2.33 2.80
CA ALA A 156 2.17 0.99 2.26
C ALA A 156 1.22 0.12 3.10
N VAL A 157 1.28 0.24 4.43
CA VAL A 157 0.50 -0.60 5.36
C VAL A 157 -0.82 0.04 5.81
N GLN A 158 -1.06 1.32 5.50
CA GLN A 158 -2.26 2.01 5.93
C GLN A 158 -3.52 1.35 5.35
N ASN A 159 -4.37 0.81 6.22
CA ASN A 159 -5.61 0.13 5.83
C ASN A 159 -5.38 -0.95 4.75
N ASN A 160 -4.20 -1.58 4.76
CA ASN A 160 -3.79 -2.56 3.77
C ASN A 160 -3.34 -3.87 4.45
N PRO A 161 -4.28 -4.81 4.68
CA PRO A 161 -4.00 -6.09 5.35
C PRO A 161 -2.84 -6.90 4.76
N LYS A 162 -2.69 -6.92 3.42
CA LYS A 162 -1.63 -7.68 2.76
C LYS A 162 -0.25 -7.12 3.09
N SER A 163 -0.10 -5.81 2.98
CA SER A 163 1.14 -5.11 3.35
C SER A 163 1.39 -5.16 4.85
N GLN A 164 0.37 -5.03 5.70
CA GLN A 164 0.52 -5.19 7.16
C GLN A 164 1.07 -6.57 7.52
N ILE A 165 0.50 -7.64 6.96
CA ILE A 165 0.99 -9.01 7.16
C ILE A 165 2.44 -9.15 6.68
N ALA A 166 2.79 -8.62 5.51
CA ALA A 166 4.14 -8.69 4.97
C ALA A 166 5.16 -7.93 5.83
N PHE A 167 4.81 -6.72 6.27
CA PHE A 167 5.64 -5.87 7.10
C PHE A 167 5.86 -6.47 8.51
N LEU A 168 4.78 -6.93 9.16
CA LEU A 168 4.83 -7.51 10.51
C LEU A 168 5.57 -8.85 10.60
N LYS A 169 5.81 -9.54 9.49
CA LYS A 169 6.73 -10.70 9.43
C LYS A 169 8.19 -10.32 9.69
N ARG A 170 8.53 -9.04 9.58
CA ARG A 170 9.89 -8.53 9.77
C ARG A 170 10.13 -7.93 11.16
N ASP A 171 9.15 -8.05 12.05
CA ASP A 171 9.18 -7.52 13.42
C ASP A 171 9.59 -6.03 13.51
N PRO A 172 8.84 -5.11 12.85
CA PRO A 172 9.24 -3.71 12.74
C PRO A 172 8.99 -2.89 14.01
N LEU A 173 8.20 -3.41 14.95
CA LEU A 173 7.69 -2.64 16.08
C LEU A 173 8.80 -2.11 17.01
N PRO A 174 9.80 -2.92 17.43
CA PRO A 174 10.90 -2.40 18.26
C PRO A 174 11.61 -1.22 17.61
N THR A 175 11.91 -1.32 16.31
CA THR A 175 12.62 -0.28 15.56
C THR A 175 11.76 0.99 15.40
N ILE A 176 10.47 0.86 15.09
CA ILE A 176 9.56 2.01 15.00
C ILE A 176 9.46 2.74 16.35
N LEU A 177 9.36 1.99 17.45
CA LEU A 177 9.27 2.53 18.80
C LEU A 177 10.58 3.22 19.22
N GLU A 178 11.73 2.65 18.87
CA GLU A 178 13.04 3.30 19.10
C GLU A 178 13.14 4.65 18.37
N ILE A 179 12.73 4.70 17.10
CA ILE A 179 12.71 5.94 16.31
C ILE A 179 11.75 6.95 16.95
N LEU A 180 10.57 6.51 17.39
CA LEU A 180 9.59 7.36 18.05
C LEU A 180 10.14 7.99 19.34
N CYS A 181 11.05 7.34 20.05
CA CYS A 181 11.63 7.85 21.30
C CYS A 181 12.86 8.76 21.10
N HIS A 182 13.64 8.55 20.03
CA HIS A 182 14.98 9.15 19.93
C HIS A 182 15.23 10.02 18.69
N ALA A 183 14.35 10.01 17.69
CA ALA A 183 14.53 10.77 16.47
C ALA A 183 14.14 12.26 16.60
N SER A 184 14.36 13.05 15.54
CA SER A 184 13.85 14.42 15.47
C SER A 184 12.32 14.46 15.53
N GLU A 185 11.71 15.57 15.97
CA GLU A 185 10.24 15.68 16.09
C GLU A 185 9.52 15.38 14.76
N ALA A 186 10.10 15.76 13.62
CA ALA A 186 9.56 15.47 12.30
C ALA A 186 9.56 13.96 12.01
N THR A 187 10.66 13.28 12.34
CA THR A 187 10.83 11.83 12.17
C THR A 187 9.98 11.05 13.16
N GLN A 188 9.86 11.49 14.41
CA GLN A 188 8.92 10.95 15.39
C GLN A 188 7.48 11.03 14.88
N ALA A 189 7.09 12.14 14.24
CA ALA A 189 5.75 12.27 13.68
C ALA A 189 5.47 11.28 12.54
N LYS A 190 6.48 10.95 11.72
CA LYS A 190 6.38 9.90 10.69
C LYS A 190 6.44 8.49 11.30
N ALA A 191 7.23 8.27 12.34
CA ALA A 191 7.24 7.00 13.09
C ALA A 191 5.88 6.73 13.75
N MET A 192 5.27 7.74 14.39
CA MET A 192 3.91 7.65 14.94
C MET A 192 2.86 7.37 13.85
N TYR A 193 3.02 7.97 12.66
CA TYR A 193 2.17 7.65 11.50
C TYR A 193 2.33 6.18 11.07
N CYS A 194 3.57 5.71 10.92
CA CYS A 194 3.87 4.33 10.58
C CYS A 194 3.33 3.33 11.61
N LEU A 195 3.55 3.61 12.90
CA LEU A 195 2.99 2.84 14.01
C LEU A 195 1.47 2.79 13.92
N SER A 196 0.82 3.95 13.79
CA SER A 196 -0.64 4.02 13.69
C SER A 196 -1.18 3.21 12.51
N SER A 197 -0.58 3.33 11.32
CA SER A 197 -0.98 2.53 10.15
C SER A 197 -0.73 1.03 10.35
N THR A 198 0.29 0.66 11.11
CA THR A 198 0.64 -0.75 11.39
C THR A 198 -0.34 -1.40 12.38
N LEU A 199 -0.80 -0.65 13.38
CA LEU A 199 -1.67 -1.17 14.44
C LEU A 199 -3.15 -1.21 14.02
N LYS A 200 -3.65 -0.13 13.40
CA LYS A 200 -5.08 0.00 13.09
C LYS A 200 -5.53 -1.01 12.04
N HIS A 201 -6.71 -1.59 12.25
CA HIS A 201 -7.33 -2.55 11.32
C HIS A 201 -6.42 -3.74 10.93
N ALA A 202 -5.39 -4.02 11.72
CA ALA A 202 -4.47 -5.10 11.44
C ALA A 202 -5.18 -6.46 11.57
N PRO A 203 -4.92 -7.42 10.67
CA PRO A 203 -5.53 -8.74 10.76
C PRO A 203 -5.18 -9.47 12.06
N GLU A 204 -6.14 -10.15 12.68
CA GLU A 204 -5.99 -10.81 13.98
C GLU A 204 -4.82 -11.81 14.00
N GLU A 205 -4.59 -12.51 12.88
CA GLU A 205 -3.50 -13.48 12.73
C GLU A 205 -2.10 -12.87 12.89
N THR A 206 -1.97 -11.54 12.75
CA THR A 206 -0.70 -10.85 12.94
C THR A 206 -0.30 -10.74 14.42
N GLN A 207 -1.29 -10.86 15.32
CA GLN A 207 -1.17 -10.65 16.77
C GLN A 207 -0.52 -9.31 17.12
N VAL A 208 -0.78 -8.26 16.33
CA VAL A 208 -0.02 -7.00 16.39
C VAL A 208 -0.07 -6.34 17.76
N MET A 209 -1.22 -6.33 18.44
CA MET A 209 -1.37 -5.69 19.75
C MET A 209 -0.56 -6.40 20.83
N LYS A 210 -0.50 -7.73 20.77
CA LYS A 210 0.36 -8.52 21.66
C LYS A 210 1.84 -8.17 21.41
N LYS A 211 2.29 -8.17 20.16
CA LYS A 211 3.68 -7.83 19.81
C LYS A 211 4.04 -6.40 20.19
N PHE A 212 3.11 -5.47 20.02
CA PHE A 212 3.25 -4.08 20.44
C PHE A 212 3.46 -3.97 21.96
N SER A 213 2.66 -4.71 22.74
CA SER A 213 2.82 -4.79 24.20
C SER A 213 4.18 -5.39 24.60
N GLU A 214 4.58 -6.50 23.96
CA GLU A 214 5.87 -7.17 24.18
C GLU A 214 7.08 -6.29 23.81
N ALA A 215 6.91 -5.36 22.86
CA ALA A 215 7.93 -4.42 22.41
C ALA A 215 7.98 -3.11 23.23
N HIS A 216 7.35 -3.06 24.41
CA HIS A 216 7.26 -1.86 25.25
C HIS A 216 6.55 -0.68 24.59
N GLY A 217 5.54 -0.98 23.76
CA GLY A 217 4.77 0.03 23.05
C GLY A 217 3.98 0.96 23.96
N TRP A 218 3.49 0.47 25.11
CA TRP A 218 2.73 1.25 26.06
C TRP A 218 3.56 2.37 26.71
N GLU A 219 4.81 2.05 27.04
CA GLU A 219 5.79 2.98 27.58
C GLU A 219 6.11 4.10 26.57
N ALA A 220 6.28 3.74 25.29
CA ALA A 220 6.50 4.74 24.24
C ALA A 220 5.29 5.69 24.07
N LEU A 221 4.05 5.18 24.07
CA LEU A 221 2.86 6.05 24.00
C LEU A 221 2.73 6.93 25.24
N HIS A 222 3.09 6.39 26.41
CA HIS A 222 3.09 7.15 27.65
C HIS A 222 4.07 8.32 27.59
N ASP A 223 5.26 8.11 27.07
CA ASP A 223 6.27 9.15 26.89
C ASP A 223 5.82 10.18 25.84
N CYS A 224 5.18 9.74 24.75
CA CYS A 224 4.57 10.66 23.78
C CYS A 224 3.48 11.55 24.40
N LEU A 225 2.67 11.02 25.31
CA LEU A 225 1.61 11.77 26.01
C LEU A 225 2.16 12.78 27.03
N ARG A 226 3.33 12.51 27.60
CA ARG A 226 3.99 13.41 28.59
C ARG A 226 4.99 14.37 27.95
N GLY A 227 5.47 14.04 26.75
CA GLY A 227 6.47 14.80 26.03
C GLY A 227 6.00 16.21 25.65
N PRO A 228 6.94 17.10 25.31
CA PRO A 228 6.63 18.50 25.02
C PRO A 228 5.88 18.70 23.69
N SER A 229 6.04 17.82 22.71
CA SER A 229 5.42 17.97 21.38
C SER A 229 3.90 17.80 21.44
N MET A 230 3.16 18.89 21.21
CA MET A 230 1.69 18.82 21.07
C MET A 230 1.24 18.01 19.86
N THR A 231 2.06 17.99 18.80
CA THR A 231 1.78 17.22 17.59
C THR A 231 1.79 15.73 17.91
N LEU A 232 2.81 15.23 18.61
CA LEU A 232 2.88 13.83 19.02
C LEU A 232 1.80 13.47 20.03
N ARG A 233 1.52 14.34 21.00
CA ARG A 233 0.42 14.15 21.96
C ARG A 233 -0.91 13.94 21.26
N ARG A 234 -1.29 14.84 20.35
CA ARG A 234 -2.55 14.72 19.58
C ARG A 234 -2.62 13.44 18.74
N LYS A 235 -1.53 13.08 18.06
CA LYS A 235 -1.45 11.84 17.26
C LYS A 235 -1.58 10.60 18.14
N THR A 236 -0.99 10.61 19.33
CA THR A 236 -1.07 9.51 20.30
C THR A 236 -2.49 9.33 20.83
N VAL A 237 -3.14 10.43 21.24
CA VAL A 237 -4.55 10.42 21.65
C VAL A 237 -5.43 9.89 20.52
N PHE A 238 -5.22 10.35 19.28
CA PHE A 238 -5.99 9.88 18.12
C PHE A 238 -5.80 8.39 17.91
N LEU A 239 -4.56 7.88 17.93
CA LEU A 239 -4.27 6.45 17.81
C LEU A 239 -5.00 5.64 18.88
N ILE A 240 -4.86 6.01 20.16
CA ILE A 240 -5.54 5.31 21.28
C ILE A 240 -7.06 5.31 21.07
N ASN A 241 -7.64 6.47 20.75
CA ASN A 241 -9.07 6.58 20.49
C ASN A 241 -9.51 5.69 19.32
N THR A 242 -8.74 5.64 18.23
CA THR A 242 -9.06 4.76 17.11
C THR A 242 -9.00 3.30 17.50
N LEU A 243 -7.94 2.86 18.19
CA LEU A 243 -7.79 1.47 18.64
C LEU A 243 -8.93 1.02 19.58
N VAL A 244 -9.42 1.92 20.43
CA VAL A 244 -10.59 1.67 21.29
C VAL A 244 -11.87 1.57 20.47
N LEU A 245 -12.07 2.45 19.48
CA LEU A 245 -13.28 2.45 18.64
C LEU A 245 -13.36 1.25 17.70
N GLU A 246 -12.24 0.67 17.30
CA GLU A 246 -12.19 -0.54 16.48
C GLU A 246 -12.12 -1.84 17.30
N GLU A 247 -12.24 -1.75 18.63
CA GLU A 247 -12.21 -2.88 19.58
C GLU A 247 -10.88 -3.68 19.61
N SER A 248 -9.80 -3.14 19.01
CA SER A 248 -8.44 -3.68 19.11
C SER A 248 -7.79 -3.44 20.48
N LEU A 249 -8.33 -2.50 21.26
CA LEU A 249 -7.85 -2.11 22.58
C LEU A 249 -9.02 -1.89 23.53
N ASP A 250 -9.00 -2.54 24.68
CA ASP A 250 -10.01 -2.33 25.73
C ASP A 250 -9.54 -1.37 26.85
N LEU A 251 -10.50 -0.89 27.64
CA LEU A 251 -10.24 0.04 28.74
C LEU A 251 -9.49 -0.58 29.92
N GLU A 252 -9.57 -1.91 30.09
CA GLU A 252 -8.86 -2.61 31.16
C GLU A 252 -7.37 -2.74 30.81
N GLU A 253 -7.03 -3.01 29.56
CA GLU A 253 -5.66 -3.02 29.06
C GLU A 253 -5.05 -1.62 29.18
N LEU A 254 -5.76 -0.56 28.77
CA LEU A 254 -5.34 0.84 28.99
C LEU A 254 -5.11 1.19 30.46
N ARG A 255 -5.95 0.66 31.35
CA ARG A 255 -5.79 0.85 32.80
C ARG A 255 -4.59 0.07 33.33
N SER A 256 -4.42 -1.17 32.91
CA SER A 256 -3.32 -2.06 33.32
C SER A 256 -1.96 -1.53 32.89
N ALA A 257 -1.89 -0.92 31.70
CA ALA A 257 -0.72 -0.22 31.17
C ALA A 257 -0.44 1.12 31.87
N GLY A 258 -1.29 1.56 32.80
CA GLY A 258 -1.17 2.86 33.47
C GLY A 258 -1.42 4.07 32.55
N LEU A 259 -1.88 3.82 31.32
CA LEU A 259 -2.01 4.83 30.28
C LEU A 259 -3.23 5.73 30.48
N LEU A 260 -4.31 5.20 31.07
CA LEU A 260 -5.56 5.92 31.27
C LEU A 260 -5.39 7.23 32.06
N ASN A 261 -4.60 7.21 33.14
CA ASN A 261 -4.34 8.40 33.95
C ASN A 261 -3.49 9.42 33.19
N THR A 262 -2.49 8.96 32.45
CA THR A 262 -1.64 9.81 31.61
C THR A 262 -2.45 10.44 30.48
N LEU A 263 -3.38 9.70 29.87
CA LEU A 263 -4.30 10.20 28.85
C LEU A 263 -5.20 11.29 29.42
N ILE A 264 -5.87 11.06 30.55
CA ILE A 264 -6.72 12.07 31.21
C ILE A 264 -5.92 13.33 31.54
N ALA A 265 -4.70 13.17 32.07
CA ALA A 265 -3.83 14.30 32.38
C ALA A 265 -3.41 15.08 31.12
N SER A 266 -3.13 14.39 30.00
CA SER A 266 -2.75 15.01 28.73
C SER A 266 -3.87 15.81 28.07
N LEU A 267 -5.13 15.49 28.39
CA LEU A 267 -6.34 16.17 27.89
C LEU A 267 -6.79 17.33 28.78
N SER A 268 -6.22 17.47 29.98
CA SER A 268 -6.62 18.51 30.94
C SER A 268 -6.14 19.89 30.48
N PRO A 269 -7.05 20.87 30.30
CA PRO A 269 -6.68 22.24 29.90
C PRO A 269 -5.70 22.90 30.87
N SER A 270 -5.84 22.60 32.17
CA SER A 270 -5.05 23.18 33.26
C SER A 270 -3.63 22.61 33.39
N ARG A 271 -3.30 21.57 32.61
CA ARG A 271 -2.01 20.86 32.65
C ARG A 271 -1.38 20.70 31.27
N ALA A 272 -1.90 21.40 30.27
CA ALA A 272 -1.27 21.51 28.96
C ALA A 272 0.11 22.17 29.14
N ILE A 273 1.14 21.35 29.33
CA ILE A 273 2.56 21.77 29.43
C ILE A 273 2.84 22.66 28.20
N PRO A 274 3.44 23.86 28.37
CA PRO A 274 3.40 24.93 27.38
C PRO A 274 3.86 24.44 26.01
N ALA A 275 3.03 24.69 25.00
CA ALA A 275 3.36 24.48 23.60
C ALA A 275 4.30 25.60 23.14
N GLY A 276 5.56 25.51 23.53
CA GLY A 276 6.64 26.38 23.07
C GLY A 276 7.94 25.59 23.09
N LYS A 277 8.84 25.88 22.13
CA LYS A 277 10.11 25.16 21.96
C LYS A 277 10.99 25.16 23.23
N ASP A 278 10.70 26.07 24.16
CA ASP A 278 11.45 26.27 25.43
C ASP A 278 10.56 26.30 26.69
N GLY A 279 9.28 25.92 26.62
CA GLY A 279 8.43 25.85 27.82
C GLY A 279 8.18 27.20 28.52
N ASP A 280 8.26 28.33 27.81
CA ASP A 280 8.04 29.64 28.42
C ASP A 280 6.54 29.90 28.70
N LEU A 281 6.25 30.31 29.93
CA LEU A 281 4.92 30.59 30.46
C LEU A 281 4.59 32.06 30.22
N SER A 282 4.25 32.43 28.98
CA SER A 282 3.76 33.79 28.71
C SER A 282 2.60 33.81 27.71
N SER A 283 1.44 33.38 28.18
CA SER A 283 0.15 34.02 27.87
C SER A 283 -0.94 33.28 28.66
N GLN A 284 -1.11 33.69 29.91
CA GLN A 284 -2.45 33.64 30.50
C GLN A 284 -3.26 34.68 29.73
N ASP A 285 -4.19 34.24 28.90
CA ASP A 285 -5.26 35.11 28.45
C ASP A 285 -6.17 35.36 29.67
N GLU A 286 -6.18 36.61 30.13
CA GLU A 286 -7.22 37.13 31.02
C GLU A 286 -8.50 37.37 30.19
N ASP A 287 -9.61 36.81 30.70
CA ASP A 287 -11.03 36.95 30.34
C ASP A 287 -11.55 36.34 29.01
#